data_AF-A0A261FV90-F1
#
_entry.id   AF-A0A261FV90-F1
#
_cell.length_a   1.000
_cell.length_b   1.000
_cell.length_c   1.000
_cell.angle_alpha   90.00
_cell.angle_beta   90.00
_cell.angle_gamma   90.00
#
_symmetry.space_group_name_H-M   'P 1'
#
loop_
_entity.id
_entity.type
_entity.pdbx_description
1 polymer ?
#
loop_
_entity_poly.entity_id
_entity_poly.type
_entity_poly.pdbx_seq_one_letter_code
_entity_poly.pdbx_strand_id
1 'polypeptide(L)'
;MVPSILYTKDLPGPLSLNRLSEFGTLRKLDETAGYWSEHGGTLYGRATIVATVTPYSTVACSATAAWVWLGGAFPRTLDVISKSHFRSVSVGRRIRVFKRHTSDDQVMRIAELSLTTPQRTACDLVMMPEAIPDPLEIRETIGALMSTYRFNPSDCLDIVKQCRYHKFAARARMFFESMQRDLLSEPPDAAFAYPRDAPFDMRLVPSRTAASIRSAAPLPLRPQAMAVTA
;
A
#
# COMPACT_ATOMS: atom_id res chain seq x y z
N MET A 1 5.44 -25.06 -7.98
CA MET A 1 5.44 -23.61 -7.74
C MET A 1 4.82 -23.38 -6.37
N VAL A 2 5.47 -22.62 -5.50
CA VAL A 2 4.93 -22.30 -4.16
C VAL A 2 3.75 -21.32 -4.34
N PRO A 3 2.60 -21.55 -3.69
CA PRO A 3 1.44 -20.66 -3.84
C PRO A 3 1.75 -19.29 -3.25
N SER A 4 1.33 -18.23 -3.95
CA SER A 4 1.54 -16.83 -3.52
C SER A 4 0.79 -16.48 -2.23
N ILE A 5 -0.36 -17.12 -2.02
CA ILE A 5 -1.19 -17.04 -0.81
C ILE A 5 -1.23 -18.41 -0.14
N LEU A 6 -1.04 -18.42 1.17
CA LEU A 6 -1.18 -19.59 2.02
C LEU A 6 -2.44 -19.46 2.87
N TYR A 7 -3.32 -20.45 2.82
CA TYR A 7 -4.52 -20.49 3.66
C TYR A 7 -4.33 -21.39 4.88
N THR A 8 -5.05 -21.11 5.97
CA THR A 8 -5.01 -21.92 7.19
C THR A 8 -5.43 -23.38 6.96
N LYS A 9 -6.32 -23.63 5.99
CA LYS A 9 -6.73 -24.98 5.59
C LYS A 9 -5.60 -25.82 4.97
N ASP A 10 -4.55 -25.16 4.46
CA ASP A 10 -3.39 -25.81 3.85
C ASP A 10 -2.29 -26.09 4.89
N LEU A 11 -2.53 -25.76 6.16
CA LEU A 11 -1.58 -25.88 7.26
C LEU A 11 -1.98 -26.99 8.24
N PRO A 12 -1.01 -27.65 8.90
CA PRO A 12 -1.26 -28.81 9.77
C PRO A 12 -1.97 -28.46 11.10
N GLY A 13 -2.31 -27.19 11.34
CA GLY A 13 -3.02 -26.78 12.54
C GLY A 13 -3.36 -25.29 12.58
N PRO A 14 -4.36 -24.88 13.38
CA PRO A 14 -4.96 -23.54 13.35
C PRO A 14 -4.01 -22.41 13.78
N LEU A 15 -2.97 -22.71 14.56
CA LEU A 15 -1.98 -21.73 15.02
C LEU A 15 -0.78 -21.58 14.09
N SER A 16 -0.67 -22.43 13.06
CA SER A 16 0.50 -22.46 12.18
C SER A 16 0.71 -21.15 11.44
N LEU A 17 -0.38 -20.51 10.99
CA LEU A 17 -0.31 -19.23 10.28
C LEU A 17 0.21 -18.11 11.19
N ASN A 18 -0.22 -18.07 12.45
CA ASN A 18 0.25 -17.10 13.43
C ASN A 18 1.73 -17.28 13.72
N ARG A 19 2.18 -18.52 13.94
CA ARG A 19 3.61 -18.83 14.14
C ARG A 19 4.46 -18.40 12.95
N LEU A 20 4.05 -18.74 11.73
CA LEU A 20 4.75 -18.34 10.51
C LEU A 20 4.80 -16.81 10.32
N SER A 21 3.77 -16.10 10.76
CA SER A 21 3.75 -14.64 10.77
C SER A 21 4.65 -14.05 11.84
N GLU A 22 4.70 -14.64 13.05
CA GLU A 22 5.58 -14.22 14.14
C GLU A 22 7.06 -14.39 13.77
N PHE A 23 7.41 -15.46 13.06
CA PHE A 23 8.75 -15.67 12.51
C PHE A 23 9.07 -14.76 11.31
N GLY A 24 8.11 -13.98 10.82
CA GLY A 24 8.30 -13.06 9.69
C GLY A 24 8.33 -13.74 8.31
N THR A 25 8.12 -15.06 8.25
CA THR A 25 8.07 -15.83 6.99
C THR A 25 6.86 -15.43 6.14
N LEU A 26 5.73 -15.14 6.79
CA LEU A 26 4.49 -14.69 6.14
C LEU A 26 4.06 -13.32 6.65
N ARG A 27 3.29 -12.62 5.82
CA ARG A 27 2.49 -11.46 6.22
C ARG A 27 1.02 -11.86 6.18
N LYS A 28 0.33 -11.74 7.33
CA LYS A 28 -1.11 -12.01 7.41
C LYS A 28 -1.93 -11.01 6.59
N LEU A 29 -2.90 -11.52 5.87
CA LEU A 29 -3.94 -10.73 5.20
C LEU A 29 -5.17 -10.60 6.10
N ASP A 30 -5.55 -11.72 6.69
CA ASP A 30 -6.57 -11.90 7.72
C ASP A 30 -6.22 -13.12 8.62
N GLU A 31 -7.19 -13.64 9.39
CA GLU A 31 -6.99 -14.81 10.25
C GLU A 31 -6.92 -16.15 9.49
N THR A 32 -7.29 -16.15 8.21
CA THR A 32 -7.42 -17.35 7.37
C THR A 32 -6.39 -17.44 6.25
N ALA A 33 -5.70 -16.36 5.93
CA ALA A 33 -4.77 -16.27 4.82
C ALA A 33 -3.59 -15.33 5.08
N GLY A 34 -2.44 -15.64 4.49
CA GLY A 34 -1.26 -14.78 4.43
C GLY A 34 -0.49 -14.96 3.13
N TYR A 35 0.42 -14.03 2.82
CA TYR A 35 1.33 -14.16 1.69
C TYR A 35 2.78 -14.24 2.15
N TRP A 36 3.65 -14.82 1.33
CA TRP A 36 5.08 -14.95 1.64
C TRP A 36 5.77 -13.58 1.67
N SER A 37 6.50 -13.30 2.74
CA SER A 37 7.22 -12.03 2.90
C SER A 37 8.17 -11.75 1.72
N GLU A 38 8.81 -12.79 1.17
CA GLU A 38 9.66 -12.70 -0.02
C GLU A 38 8.91 -12.20 -1.27
N HIS A 39 7.67 -12.64 -1.48
CA HIS A 39 6.85 -12.18 -2.60
C HIS A 39 6.42 -10.73 -2.41
N GLY A 40 6.12 -10.32 -1.18
CA GLY A 40 5.84 -8.92 -0.86
C GLY A 40 7.00 -7.97 -1.15
N GLY A 41 8.24 -8.48 -1.11
CA GLY A 41 9.46 -7.69 -1.36
C GLY A 41 9.71 -7.34 -2.83
N THR A 42 9.07 -8.02 -3.78
CA THR A 42 9.37 -7.87 -5.22
C THR A 42 8.16 -7.39 -6.01
N LEU A 43 8.39 -6.64 -7.09
CA LEU A 43 7.30 -6.17 -7.97
C LEU A 43 6.49 -7.34 -8.54
N TYR A 44 7.18 -8.37 -9.03
CA TYR A 44 6.55 -9.55 -9.60
C TYR A 44 5.77 -10.34 -8.54
N GLY A 45 6.35 -10.59 -7.37
CA GLY A 45 5.68 -11.30 -6.29
C GLY A 45 4.43 -10.56 -5.80
N ARG A 46 4.48 -9.23 -5.67
CA ARG A 46 3.30 -8.41 -5.34
C ARG A 46 2.22 -8.48 -6.41
N ALA A 47 2.60 -8.47 -7.69
CA ALA A 47 1.65 -8.64 -8.79
C ALA A 47 0.98 -10.02 -8.74
N THR A 48 1.73 -11.09 -8.48
CA THR A 48 1.18 -12.45 -8.33
C THR A 48 0.23 -12.56 -7.13
N ILE A 49 0.58 -11.95 -5.99
CA ILE A 49 -0.28 -11.87 -4.80
C ILE A 49 -1.60 -11.20 -5.17
N VAL A 50 -1.56 -10.00 -5.77
CA VAL A 50 -2.77 -9.26 -6.13
C VAL A 50 -3.60 -10.02 -7.17
N ALA A 51 -2.97 -10.59 -8.20
CA ALA A 51 -3.66 -11.40 -9.21
C ALA A 51 -4.43 -12.58 -8.60
N THR A 52 -3.93 -13.16 -7.51
CA THR A 52 -4.56 -14.28 -6.83
C THR A 52 -5.81 -13.86 -6.05
N VAL A 53 -5.81 -12.63 -5.51
CA VAL A 53 -6.88 -12.15 -4.61
C VAL A 53 -7.89 -11.23 -5.29
N THR A 54 -7.58 -10.68 -6.46
CA THR A 54 -8.51 -9.88 -7.26
C THR A 54 -9.29 -10.74 -8.25
N PRO A 55 -10.55 -10.39 -8.58
CA PRO A 55 -11.29 -11.09 -9.62
C PRO A 55 -10.62 -11.01 -10.99
N TYR A 56 -10.83 -12.04 -11.82
CA TYR A 56 -10.40 -12.05 -13.21
C TYR A 56 -10.98 -10.88 -14.01
N SER A 57 -10.28 -10.52 -15.10
CA SER A 57 -10.64 -9.44 -16.03
C SER A 57 -10.89 -8.08 -15.36
N THR A 58 -10.18 -7.82 -14.26
CA THR A 58 -10.14 -6.52 -13.60
C THR A 58 -8.79 -5.84 -13.78
N VAL A 59 -8.76 -4.52 -13.64
CA VAL A 59 -7.52 -3.74 -13.61
C VAL A 59 -7.33 -3.22 -12.19
N ALA A 60 -6.28 -3.65 -11.50
CA ALA A 60 -5.96 -3.13 -10.17
C ALA A 60 -5.61 -1.63 -10.24
N CYS A 61 -6.08 -0.85 -9.27
CA CYS A 61 -5.92 0.60 -9.28
C CYS A 61 -5.77 1.19 -7.88
N SER A 62 -5.60 2.51 -7.79
CA SER A 62 -5.57 3.25 -6.52
C SER A 62 -4.63 2.61 -5.48
N ALA A 63 -5.09 2.31 -4.26
CA ALA A 63 -4.24 1.77 -3.20
C ALA A 63 -3.71 0.36 -3.52
N THR A 64 -4.45 -0.44 -4.30
CA THR A 64 -4.03 -1.78 -4.70
C THR A 64 -2.90 -1.72 -5.72
N ALA A 65 -3.01 -0.88 -6.75
CA ALA A 65 -1.90 -0.66 -7.67
C ALA A 65 -0.69 -0.02 -6.98
N ALA A 66 -0.90 0.97 -6.10
CA ALA A 66 0.18 1.60 -5.35
C ALA A 66 0.97 0.59 -4.51
N TRP A 67 0.29 -0.35 -3.85
CA TRP A 67 0.95 -1.43 -3.13
C TRP A 67 1.74 -2.35 -4.06
N VAL A 68 1.25 -2.67 -5.27
CA VAL A 68 2.05 -3.44 -6.25
C VAL A 68 3.29 -2.66 -6.66
N TRP A 69 3.20 -1.36 -6.88
CA TRP A 69 4.33 -0.54 -7.30
C TRP A 69 5.38 -0.33 -6.20
N LEU A 70 4.98 -0.08 -4.96
CA LEU A 70 5.88 0.35 -3.89
C LEU A 70 6.05 -0.66 -2.75
N GLY A 71 5.12 -1.60 -2.59
CA GLY A 71 5.03 -2.45 -1.42
C GLY A 71 4.46 -1.71 -0.20
N GLY A 72 4.92 -2.08 0.99
CA GLY A 72 4.44 -1.54 2.26
C GLY A 72 3.26 -2.33 2.85
N ALA A 73 2.43 -1.66 3.65
CA ALA A 73 1.28 -2.28 4.31
C ALA A 73 0.23 -2.70 3.29
N PHE A 74 -0.28 -3.93 3.40
CA PHE A 74 -1.28 -4.44 2.46
C PHE A 74 -2.58 -3.64 2.55
N PRO A 75 -3.16 -3.19 1.41
CA PRO A 75 -4.26 -2.22 1.40
C PRO A 75 -5.55 -2.80 1.99
N ARG A 76 -6.27 -1.99 2.77
CA ARG A 76 -7.52 -2.40 3.45
C ARG A 76 -8.65 -2.78 2.48
N THR A 77 -8.61 -2.26 1.27
CA THR A 77 -9.53 -2.59 0.17
C THR A 77 -8.75 -3.08 -1.04
N LEU A 78 -9.40 -3.93 -1.83
CA LEU A 78 -8.93 -4.31 -3.16
C LEU A 78 -9.62 -3.41 -4.18
N ASP A 79 -8.94 -2.35 -4.58
CA ASP A 79 -9.40 -1.33 -5.51
C ASP A 79 -9.16 -1.82 -6.95
N VAL A 80 -10.25 -1.95 -7.71
CA VAL A 80 -10.22 -2.46 -9.09
C VAL A 80 -11.10 -1.63 -10.02
N ILE A 81 -10.72 -1.55 -11.29
CA ILE A 81 -11.55 -1.03 -12.37
C ILE A 81 -12.20 -2.22 -13.06
N SER A 82 -13.53 -2.19 -13.15
CA SER A 82 -14.30 -3.22 -13.85
C SER A 82 -15.68 -2.70 -14.27
N LYS A 83 -16.25 -3.32 -15.30
CA LYS A 83 -17.66 -3.12 -15.68
C LYS A 83 -18.61 -3.92 -14.78
N SER A 84 -18.10 -5.02 -14.21
CA SER A 84 -18.87 -5.93 -13.35
C SER A 84 -18.99 -5.38 -11.93
N HIS A 85 -20.09 -5.72 -11.26
CA HIS A 85 -20.24 -5.43 -9.83
C HIS A 85 -19.74 -6.61 -9.01
N PHE A 86 -18.80 -6.35 -8.10
CA PHE A 86 -18.34 -7.32 -7.13
C PHE A 86 -18.89 -6.95 -5.75
N ARG A 87 -19.54 -7.91 -5.08
CA ARG A 87 -19.99 -7.79 -3.68
C ARG A 87 -19.20 -8.70 -2.73
N SER A 88 -18.23 -9.44 -3.24
CA SER A 88 -17.44 -10.40 -2.49
C SER A 88 -16.34 -9.73 -1.67
N VAL A 89 -15.97 -10.42 -0.58
CA VAL A 89 -14.75 -10.20 0.18
C VAL A 89 -13.73 -11.23 -0.31
N SER A 90 -12.48 -10.83 -0.46
CA SER A 90 -11.36 -11.72 -0.79
C SER A 90 -10.29 -11.52 0.27
N VAL A 91 -9.83 -12.62 0.90
CA VAL A 91 -8.79 -12.60 1.95
C VAL A 91 -9.03 -11.51 3.03
N GLY A 92 -10.28 -11.40 3.48
CA GLY A 92 -10.69 -10.42 4.50
C GLY A 92 -10.75 -8.97 4.00
N ARG A 93 -10.50 -8.70 2.72
CA ARG A 93 -10.56 -7.37 2.11
C ARG A 93 -11.77 -7.22 1.22
N ARG A 94 -12.48 -6.09 1.39
CA ARG A 94 -13.60 -5.73 0.52
C ARG A 94 -13.07 -5.31 -0.85
N ILE A 95 -13.69 -5.81 -1.91
CA ILE A 95 -13.40 -5.35 -3.27
C ILE A 95 -14.18 -4.05 -3.53
N ARG A 96 -13.45 -2.99 -3.87
CA ARG A 96 -14.00 -1.68 -4.25
C ARG A 96 -13.87 -1.52 -5.77
N VAL A 97 -15.01 -1.42 -6.44
CA VAL A 97 -15.05 -1.34 -7.90
C VAL A 97 -15.24 0.11 -8.35
N PHE A 98 -14.36 0.57 -9.22
CA PHE A 98 -14.45 1.84 -9.91
C PHE A 98 -14.94 1.64 -11.34
N LYS A 99 -15.97 2.40 -11.73
CA LYS A 99 -16.42 2.52 -13.11
C LYS A 99 -15.86 3.81 -13.69
N ARG A 100 -14.71 3.73 -14.35
CA ARG A 100 -14.08 4.86 -15.03
C ARG A 100 -13.39 4.43 -16.30
N HIS A 101 -13.37 5.33 -17.28
CA HIS A 101 -12.60 5.13 -18.49
C HIS A 101 -11.09 5.18 -18.15
N THR A 102 -10.36 4.21 -18.70
CA THR A 102 -8.91 4.09 -18.60
C THR A 102 -8.47 3.62 -19.96
N SER A 103 -7.69 4.45 -20.64
CA SER A 103 -7.15 4.13 -21.95
C SER A 103 -6.02 3.11 -21.83
N ASP A 104 -5.70 2.42 -22.93
CA ASP A 104 -4.76 1.30 -22.91
C ASP A 104 -3.33 1.75 -22.53
N ASP A 105 -2.94 2.99 -22.84
CA ASP A 105 -1.67 3.62 -22.42
C ASP A 105 -1.57 3.85 -20.90
N GLN A 106 -2.70 3.78 -20.19
CA GLN A 106 -2.80 3.97 -18.75
C GLN A 106 -2.92 2.65 -17.99
N VAL A 107 -2.79 1.52 -18.70
CA VAL A 107 -2.79 0.17 -18.15
C VAL A 107 -1.47 -0.52 -18.49
N MET A 108 -0.91 -1.22 -17.51
CA MET A 108 0.22 -2.11 -17.67
C MET A 108 -0.18 -3.53 -17.28
N ARG A 109 0.54 -4.54 -17.79
CA ARG A 109 0.40 -5.92 -17.36
C ARG A 109 1.70 -6.41 -16.72
N ILE A 110 1.61 -6.98 -15.53
CA ILE A 110 2.71 -7.65 -14.85
C ILE A 110 2.24 -9.07 -14.53
N ALA A 111 2.85 -10.06 -15.19
CA ALA A 111 2.37 -11.43 -15.17
C ALA A 111 0.89 -11.52 -15.59
N GLU A 112 0.04 -12.08 -14.73
CA GLU A 112 -1.40 -12.19 -14.96
C GLU A 112 -2.21 -10.99 -14.46
N LEU A 113 -1.55 -10.01 -13.82
CA LEU A 113 -2.22 -8.82 -13.30
C LEU A 113 -2.22 -7.69 -14.33
N SER A 114 -3.40 -7.20 -14.68
CA SER A 114 -3.56 -5.86 -15.27
C SER A 114 -3.69 -4.82 -14.16
N LEU A 115 -2.96 -3.73 -14.25
CA LEU A 115 -2.98 -2.64 -13.27
C LEU A 115 -2.74 -1.28 -13.93
N THR A 116 -3.17 -0.20 -13.28
CA THR A 116 -2.90 1.15 -13.80
C THR A 116 -1.41 1.49 -13.76
N THR A 117 -0.93 2.24 -14.76
CA THR A 117 0.47 2.71 -14.80
C THR A 117 0.82 3.52 -13.54
N PRO A 118 2.11 3.69 -13.19
CA PRO A 118 2.50 4.48 -12.02
C PRO A 118 1.91 5.91 -12.02
N GLN A 119 1.93 6.58 -13.18
CA GLN A 119 1.36 7.91 -13.39
C GLN A 119 -0.15 7.90 -13.14
N ARG A 120 -0.86 6.94 -13.73
CA ARG A 120 -2.31 6.81 -13.56
C ARG A 120 -2.67 6.43 -12.13
N THR A 121 -1.87 5.60 -11.47
CA THR A 121 -2.02 5.22 -10.06
C THR A 121 -1.93 6.45 -9.16
N ALA A 122 -0.95 7.34 -9.39
CA ALA A 122 -0.84 8.60 -8.67
C ALA A 122 -2.11 9.46 -8.85
N CYS A 123 -2.59 9.60 -10.08
CA CYS A 123 -3.85 10.31 -10.37
C CYS A 123 -5.04 9.66 -9.65
N ASP A 124 -5.14 8.34 -9.67
CA ASP A 124 -6.20 7.58 -9.03
C ASP A 124 -6.25 7.81 -7.51
N LEU A 125 -5.08 7.83 -6.84
CA LEU A 125 -4.95 8.10 -5.40
C LEU A 125 -5.52 9.48 -5.03
N VAL A 126 -5.15 10.52 -5.79
CA VAL A 126 -5.64 11.89 -5.54
C VAL A 126 -7.12 12.05 -5.89
N MET A 127 -7.67 11.18 -6.75
CA MET A 127 -9.07 11.23 -7.18
C MET A 127 -10.03 10.35 -6.34
N MET A 128 -9.59 9.80 -5.21
CA MET A 128 -10.42 8.94 -4.34
C MET A 128 -11.55 9.68 -3.60
N PRO A 129 -12.77 9.10 -3.51
CA PRO A 129 -13.93 9.75 -2.90
C PRO A 129 -13.94 9.81 -1.37
N GLU A 130 -13.22 8.93 -0.67
CA GLU A 130 -13.25 8.82 0.80
C GLU A 130 -12.29 9.79 1.49
N ALA A 131 -12.56 10.04 2.79
CA ALA A 131 -11.75 10.88 3.67
C ALA A 131 -10.27 10.55 3.47
N ILE A 132 -9.56 11.59 3.04
CA ILE A 132 -8.20 11.59 2.56
C ILE A 132 -7.33 10.81 3.58
N PRO A 133 -6.67 9.67 3.22
CA PRO A 133 -5.46 9.29 3.95
C PRO A 133 -4.57 10.52 4.00
N ASP A 134 -4.00 10.85 5.15
CA ASP A 134 -3.35 12.14 5.44
C ASP A 134 -2.73 12.75 4.17
N PRO A 135 -3.09 13.99 3.76
CA PRO A 135 -2.55 14.60 2.54
C PRO A 135 -1.02 14.48 2.43
N LEU A 136 -0.31 14.42 3.56
CA LEU A 136 1.10 14.12 3.62
C LEU A 136 1.44 12.69 3.17
N GLU A 137 0.76 11.66 3.68
CA GLU A 137 0.93 10.26 3.26
C GLU A 137 0.68 10.07 1.75
N ILE A 138 -0.36 10.73 1.20
CA ILE A 138 -0.62 10.70 -0.24
C ILE A 138 0.54 11.34 -1.00
N ARG A 139 1.01 12.50 -0.55
CA ARG A 139 2.13 13.21 -1.18
C ARG A 139 3.42 12.40 -1.14
N GLU A 140 3.74 11.76 -0.02
CA GLU A 140 4.89 10.87 0.13
C GLU A 140 4.78 9.66 -0.80
N THR A 141 3.61 9.02 -0.85
CA THR A 141 3.35 7.87 -1.73
C THR A 141 3.52 8.26 -3.21
N ILE A 142 2.99 9.42 -3.61
CA ILE A 142 3.11 9.91 -4.98
C ILE A 142 4.56 10.33 -5.29
N GLY A 143 5.26 10.98 -4.36
CA GLY A 143 6.68 11.29 -4.49
C GLY A 143 7.54 10.03 -4.67
N ALA A 144 7.25 8.98 -3.90
CA ALA A 144 7.90 7.68 -4.05
C ALA A 144 7.61 7.03 -5.41
N LEU A 145 6.36 7.10 -5.90
CA LEU A 145 6.02 6.64 -7.25
C LEU A 145 6.80 7.41 -8.31
N MET A 146 6.81 8.75 -8.25
CA MET A 146 7.50 9.63 -9.19
C MET A 146 9.00 9.34 -9.22
N SER A 147 9.65 9.24 -8.05
CA SER A 147 11.07 8.93 -7.94
C SER A 147 11.42 7.53 -8.46
N THR A 148 10.61 6.52 -8.11
CA THR A 148 10.89 5.12 -8.45
C THR A 148 10.68 4.85 -9.95
N TYR A 149 9.62 5.41 -10.53
CA TYR A 149 9.21 5.15 -11.91
C TYR A 149 9.52 6.31 -12.88
N ARG A 150 10.23 7.33 -12.40
CA ARG A 150 10.78 8.45 -13.18
C ARG A 150 9.74 9.18 -14.03
N PHE A 151 8.67 9.64 -13.38
CA PHE A 151 7.68 10.52 -13.99
C PHE A 151 7.50 11.78 -13.16
N ASN A 152 6.97 12.83 -13.79
CA ASN A 152 6.84 14.16 -13.22
C ASN A 152 5.37 14.54 -12.99
N PRO A 153 5.09 15.57 -12.16
CA PRO A 153 3.75 16.10 -11.99
C PRO A 153 3.05 16.50 -13.30
N SER A 154 3.81 16.93 -14.32
CA SER A 154 3.28 17.24 -15.66
C SER A 154 2.61 16.04 -16.32
N ASP A 155 3.19 14.85 -16.19
CA ASP A 155 2.66 13.62 -16.79
C ASP A 155 1.31 13.26 -16.16
N CYS A 156 1.18 13.48 -14.85
CA CYS A 156 -0.09 13.33 -14.14
C CYS A 156 -1.12 14.37 -14.58
N LEU A 157 -0.71 15.63 -14.78
CA LEU A 157 -1.61 16.69 -15.25
C LEU A 157 -2.20 16.38 -16.63
N ASP A 158 -1.43 15.75 -17.52
CA ASP A 158 -1.92 15.33 -18.83
C ASP A 158 -3.00 14.25 -18.74
N ILE A 159 -2.86 13.28 -17.82
CA ILE A 159 -3.91 12.29 -17.52
C ILE A 159 -5.15 12.98 -16.92
N VAL A 160 -4.96 13.92 -15.98
CA VAL A 160 -6.08 14.63 -15.34
C VAL A 160 -6.88 15.47 -16.34
N LYS A 161 -6.23 16.05 -17.36
CA LYS A 161 -6.91 16.77 -18.46
C LYS A 161 -7.89 15.87 -19.22
N GLN A 162 -7.54 14.61 -19.44
CA GLN A 162 -8.40 13.62 -20.10
C GLN A 162 -9.60 13.22 -19.22
N CYS A 163 -9.51 13.42 -17.90
CA CYS A 163 -10.56 13.11 -16.93
C CYS A 163 -11.47 14.32 -16.61
N ARG A 164 -11.68 15.26 -17.56
CA ARG A 164 -12.33 16.57 -17.31
C ARG A 164 -13.65 16.53 -16.53
N TYR A 165 -14.49 15.52 -16.76
CA TYR A 165 -15.81 15.39 -16.12
C TYR A 165 -15.79 14.60 -14.80
N HIS A 166 -14.62 14.13 -14.36
CA HIS A 166 -14.51 13.41 -13.10
C HIS A 166 -14.68 14.39 -11.92
N LYS A 167 -15.53 14.04 -10.96
CA LYS A 167 -15.88 14.89 -9.79
C LYS A 167 -14.66 15.45 -9.06
N PHE A 168 -13.57 14.68 -9.00
CA PHE A 168 -12.34 15.04 -8.28
C PHE A 168 -11.19 15.54 -9.17
N ALA A 169 -11.43 15.76 -10.47
CA ALA A 169 -10.38 16.21 -11.40
C ALA A 169 -9.80 17.58 -11.02
N ALA A 170 -10.64 18.52 -10.55
CA ALA A 170 -10.17 19.83 -10.10
C ALA A 170 -9.23 19.72 -8.88
N ARG A 171 -9.56 18.85 -7.92
CA ARG A 171 -8.70 18.55 -6.77
C ARG A 171 -7.36 17.98 -7.21
N ALA A 172 -7.38 16.99 -8.12
CA ALA A 172 -6.17 16.39 -8.65
C ALA A 172 -5.29 17.41 -9.36
N ARG A 173 -5.89 18.31 -10.16
CA ARG A 173 -5.16 19.39 -10.83
C ARG A 173 -4.45 20.29 -9.83
N MET A 174 -5.16 20.82 -8.83
CA MET A 174 -4.57 21.69 -7.80
C MET A 174 -3.43 21.02 -7.05
N PHE A 175 -3.57 19.72 -6.75
CA PHE A 175 -2.55 18.93 -6.07
C PHE A 175 -1.26 18.81 -6.90
N PHE A 176 -1.35 18.39 -8.15
CA PHE A 176 -0.18 18.23 -9.01
C PHE A 176 0.45 19.57 -9.41
N GLU A 177 -0.34 20.63 -9.58
CA GLU A 177 0.19 21.99 -9.78
C GLU A 177 1.01 22.47 -8.56
N SER A 178 0.56 22.13 -7.34
CA SER A 178 1.34 22.44 -6.13
C SER A 178 2.66 21.68 -6.10
N MET A 179 2.64 20.36 -6.36
CA MET A 179 3.87 19.58 -6.44
C MET A 179 4.83 20.08 -7.52
N GLN A 180 4.30 20.51 -8.67
CA GLN A 180 5.11 21.06 -9.75
C GLN A 180 5.79 22.37 -9.35
N ARG A 181 5.08 23.27 -8.66
CA ARG A 181 5.67 24.51 -8.13
C ARG A 181 6.76 24.21 -7.11
N ASP A 182 6.51 23.29 -6.19
CA ASP A 182 7.47 22.93 -5.14
C ASP A 182 8.77 22.39 -5.76
N LEU A 183 8.66 21.52 -6.78
CA LEU A 183 9.80 20.99 -7.53
C LEU A 183 10.61 22.07 -8.26
N LEU A 184 9.94 23.11 -8.79
CA LEU A 184 10.59 24.24 -9.46
C LEU A 184 11.15 25.28 -8.50
N SER A 185 10.72 25.27 -7.24
CA SER A 185 11.14 26.22 -6.20
C SER A 185 12.36 25.75 -5.39
N GLU A 186 12.74 24.47 -5.49
CA GLU A 186 13.99 23.99 -4.89
C GLU A 186 15.20 24.56 -5.67
N PRO A 187 16.10 25.32 -5.02
CA PRO A 187 17.28 25.87 -5.68
C PRO A 187 18.25 24.75 -6.07
N PRO A 188 18.97 24.88 -7.22
CA PRO A 188 19.88 23.86 -7.74
C PRO A 188 21.10 23.53 -6.86
N ASP A 189 21.29 24.22 -5.73
CA ASP A 189 22.51 24.13 -4.90
C ASP A 189 22.40 23.23 -3.65
N ALA A 190 21.21 22.70 -3.33
CA ALA A 190 21.08 21.78 -2.18
C ALA A 190 21.55 20.34 -2.49
N ALA A 191 21.79 20.00 -3.76
CA ALA A 191 22.10 18.64 -4.20
C ALA A 191 23.61 18.27 -4.21
N PHE A 192 24.52 19.21 -3.91
CA PHE A 192 25.98 18.98 -4.01
C PHE A 192 26.79 19.32 -2.75
N ALA A 193 26.17 19.35 -1.57
CA ALA A 193 26.89 19.41 -0.30
C ALA A 193 27.01 18.01 0.34
N TYR A 194 27.60 17.06 -0.37
CA TYR A 194 28.19 15.86 0.23
C TYR A 194 29.72 15.97 0.11
N PRO A 195 30.49 15.90 1.22
CA PRO A 195 31.95 15.86 1.13
C PRO A 195 32.37 14.63 0.31
N ARG A 196 33.15 14.83 -0.75
CA ARG A 196 33.59 13.74 -1.65
C ARG A 196 34.61 12.78 -1.02
N ASP A 197 35.08 13.03 0.19
CA ASP A 197 36.23 12.32 0.76
C ASP A 197 35.97 11.79 2.19
N ALA A 198 34.91 10.99 2.37
CA ALA A 198 34.76 10.17 3.57
C ALA A 198 34.82 8.68 3.21
N PRO A 199 35.76 7.89 3.76
CA PRO A 199 35.80 6.46 3.53
C PRO A 199 34.53 5.80 4.09
N PHE A 200 33.97 4.89 3.29
CA PHE A 200 32.73 4.17 3.58
C PHE A 200 32.93 3.23 4.78
N ASP A 201 32.62 3.70 5.99
CA ASP A 201 32.64 2.85 7.19
C ASP A 201 31.33 2.04 7.28
N MET A 202 31.44 0.73 7.05
CA MET A 202 30.34 -0.23 6.98
C MET A 202 29.85 -0.66 8.38
N ARG A 203 29.87 0.25 9.37
CA ARG A 203 29.47 -0.02 10.75
C ARG A 203 28.69 1.14 11.37
N LEU A 204 27.56 1.53 10.77
CA LEU A 204 26.48 2.23 11.47
C LEU A 204 25.20 2.27 10.60
N VAL A 205 24.55 1.12 10.50
CA VAL A 205 23.11 1.09 10.24
C VAL A 205 22.43 1.19 11.61
N PRO A 206 21.60 2.22 11.91
CA PRO A 206 20.86 2.22 13.16
C PRO A 206 19.82 1.10 13.11
N SER A 207 20.12 0.04 13.87
CA SER A 207 19.18 -1.02 14.23
C SER A 207 17.96 -0.42 14.91
N ARG A 208 16.81 -0.38 14.23
CA ARG A 208 15.52 -0.09 14.87
C ARG A 208 15.07 -1.32 15.67
N THR A 209 15.58 -1.46 16.88
CA THR A 209 15.03 -2.33 17.91
C THR A 209 15.39 -1.78 19.29
N ALA A 210 14.35 -1.32 20.00
CA ALA A 210 14.17 -1.33 21.46
C ALA A 210 13.45 -0.04 21.94
N ALA A 211 12.12 -0.02 21.87
CA ALA A 211 11.34 0.79 22.81
C ALA A 211 10.89 -0.15 23.93
N SER A 212 11.60 -0.02 25.05
CA SER A 212 11.44 -0.79 26.28
C SER A 212 10.06 -0.59 26.90
N ILE A 213 9.51 -1.71 27.33
CA ILE A 213 8.44 -1.87 28.33
C ILE A 213 8.75 -0.98 29.54
N ARG A 214 7.79 -0.15 29.95
CA ARG A 214 7.69 0.35 31.32
C ARG A 214 6.53 -0.35 32.00
N SER A 215 6.90 -1.06 33.06
CA SER A 215 6.05 -1.77 34.02
C SER A 215 5.05 -0.81 34.68
N ALA A 216 3.76 -1.15 34.63
CA ALA A 216 2.75 -0.63 35.53
C ALA A 216 2.44 -1.74 36.55
N ALA A 217 2.78 -1.50 37.82
CA ALA A 217 2.47 -2.39 38.92
C ALA A 217 0.95 -2.54 39.10
N PRO A 218 0.44 -3.74 39.43
CA PRO A 218 -0.98 -3.94 39.68
C PRO A 218 -1.37 -3.40 41.06
N LEU A 219 -2.50 -2.66 41.10
CA LEU A 219 -3.19 -2.26 42.33
C LEU A 219 -3.70 -3.50 43.09
N PRO A 220 -3.60 -3.54 44.43
CA PRO A 220 -4.11 -4.67 45.20
C PRO A 220 -5.65 -4.71 45.20
N LEU A 221 -6.18 -5.90 44.90
CA LEU A 221 -7.60 -6.25 45.00
C LEU A 221 -8.06 -6.16 46.47
N ARG A 222 -9.10 -5.35 46.72
CA ARG A 222 -9.85 -5.36 47.98
C ARG A 222 -10.60 -6.69 48.13
N PRO A 223 -10.55 -7.35 49.29
CA PRO A 223 -11.36 -8.54 49.55
C PRO A 223 -12.84 -8.16 49.71
N GLN A 224 -13.72 -8.78 48.92
CA GLN A 224 -15.15 -8.78 49.21
C GLN A 224 -15.42 -9.81 50.31
N ALA A 225 -15.89 -9.34 51.45
CA ALA A 225 -16.36 -10.18 52.54
C ALA A 225 -17.66 -10.90 52.11
N MET A 226 -17.67 -12.21 52.25
CA MET A 226 -18.89 -13.01 52.32
C MET A 226 -19.64 -12.62 53.60
N ALA A 227 -20.87 -12.13 53.45
CA ALA A 227 -21.85 -12.15 54.52
C ALA A 227 -22.81 -13.30 54.23
N VAL A 228 -22.61 -14.38 54.98
CA VAL A 228 -23.61 -15.42 55.25
C VAL A 228 -24.55 -14.83 56.29
N THR A 229 -25.84 -14.79 56.01
CA THR A 229 -26.87 -14.70 57.06
C THR A 229 -27.89 -15.80 56.82
N ALA A 230 -28.19 -16.47 57.94
CA ALA A 230 -29.07 -17.62 58.10
C ALA A 230 -30.52 -17.34 57.72
#